data_AF-A0A7S3WL48-F1
#
_entry.id   AF-A0A7S3WL48-F1
#
_cell.length_a   1.000
_cell.length_b   1.000
_cell.length_c   1.000
_cell.angle_alpha   90.00
_cell.angle_beta   90.00
_cell.angle_gamma   90.00
#
_symmetry.space_group_name_H-M   'P 1'
#
loop_
_entity.id
_entity.type
_entity.pdbx_description
1 polymer ?
#
loop_
_entity_poly.entity_id
_entity_poly.type
_entity_poly.pdbx_seq_one_letter_code
_entity_poly.pdbx_strand_id
1 'polypeptide(L)'
;TPEVEPILEALDRRGWTLTHILNTHHHADHAGGNAELVRKTGCKVVAPAEEVDKIGHVDVPVRGGDRFELGDAYCMVIDVGGHTKGHVAYHFVDSYFAFVGDSLFALGCGRLFEGTPEQAW
;
A
#
# COMPACT_ATOMS: atom_id res chain seq x y z
N THR A 1 8.01 8.10 -8.18
CA THR A 1 6.66 8.44 -7.70
C THR A 1 5.64 7.89 -8.67
N PRO A 2 4.50 7.34 -8.23
CA PRO A 2 3.46 6.88 -9.15
C PRO A 2 2.98 8.05 -10.01
N GLU A 3 2.94 7.84 -11.32
CA GLU A 3 2.39 8.83 -12.24
C GLU A 3 0.86 8.82 -12.14
N VAL A 4 0.26 10.00 -11.91
CA VAL A 4 -1.17 10.13 -11.63
C VAL A 4 -2.00 9.95 -12.91
N GLU A 5 -1.56 10.53 -14.02
CA GLU A 5 -2.33 10.52 -15.27
C GLU A 5 -2.60 9.10 -15.80
N PRO A 6 -1.62 8.18 -15.86
CA PRO A 6 -1.88 6.80 -16.29
C PRO A 6 -2.91 6.05 -15.42
N ILE A 7 -2.98 6.37 -14.13
CA ILE A 7 -3.97 5.79 -13.21
C ILE A 7 -5.37 6.31 -13.55
N LEU A 8 -5.53 7.62 -13.74
CA LEU A 8 -6.81 8.24 -14.10
C LEU A 8 -7.31 7.76 -15.46
N GLU A 9 -6.44 7.70 -16.46
CA GLU A 9 -6.80 7.15 -17.78
C GLU A 9 -7.21 5.67 -17.68
N ALA A 10 -6.53 4.88 -16.85
CA ALA A 10 -6.86 3.48 -16.64
C ALA A 10 -8.22 3.28 -15.96
N LEU A 11 -8.60 4.19 -15.06
CA LEU A 11 -9.92 4.23 -14.42
C LEU A 11 -11.00 4.63 -15.43
N ASP A 12 -10.78 5.69 -16.20
CA ASP A 12 -11.72 6.18 -17.22
C ASP A 12 -12.02 5.11 -18.28
N ARG A 13 -10.98 4.47 -18.83
CA ARG A 13 -11.14 3.36 -19.81
C ARG A 13 -11.98 2.20 -19.29
N ARG A 14 -12.05 2.01 -17.97
CA ARG A 14 -12.83 0.93 -17.33
C ARG A 14 -14.19 1.41 -16.81
N GLY A 15 -14.46 2.72 -16.84
CA GLY A 15 -15.62 3.31 -16.17
C GLY A 15 -15.58 3.10 -14.65
N TRP A 16 -14.39 3.01 -14.05
CA TRP A 16 -14.22 2.73 -12.63
C TRP A 16 -14.06 4.01 -11.82
N THR A 17 -14.62 4.02 -10.62
CA THR A 17 -14.38 5.06 -9.61
C THR A 17 -13.29 4.59 -8.66
N LEU A 18 -12.26 5.42 -8.48
CA LEU A 18 -11.25 5.17 -7.45
C LEU A 18 -11.83 5.45 -6.07
N THR A 19 -11.87 4.43 -5.21
CA THR A 19 -12.41 4.55 -3.85
C THR A 19 -11.32 4.58 -2.79
N HIS A 20 -10.26 3.77 -2.97
CA HIS A 20 -9.18 3.63 -2.00
C HIS A 20 -7.82 3.54 -2.70
N ILE A 21 -6.79 4.05 -2.03
CA ILE A 21 -5.37 3.82 -2.31
C ILE A 21 -4.83 3.00 -1.15
N LEU A 22 -4.18 1.87 -1.44
CA LEU A 22 -3.53 1.03 -0.43
C LEU A 22 -2.00 1.19 -0.58
N ASN A 23 -1.36 1.87 0.35
CA ASN A 23 0.10 1.98 0.39
C ASN A 23 0.69 0.87 1.25
N THR A 24 1.77 0.26 0.77
CA THR A 24 2.52 -0.76 1.51
C THR A 24 3.54 -0.14 2.45
N HIS A 25 4.14 0.98 2.05
CA HIS A 25 5.11 1.77 2.81
C HIS A 25 5.21 3.19 2.25
N HIS A 26 6.04 4.02 2.89
CA HIS A 26 6.09 5.47 2.68
C HIS A 26 6.98 5.97 1.54
N HIS A 27 7.76 5.13 0.88
CA HIS A 27 8.68 5.64 -0.14
C HIS A 27 7.91 6.36 -1.26
N ALA A 28 8.49 7.47 -1.74
CA ALA A 28 7.81 8.38 -2.65
C ALA A 28 7.45 7.72 -3.99
N ASP A 29 8.20 6.71 -4.43
CA ASP A 29 7.89 5.88 -5.58
C ASP A 29 6.64 5.00 -5.44
N HIS A 30 6.13 4.84 -4.22
CA HIS A 30 4.86 4.16 -3.93
C HIS A 30 3.76 5.10 -3.42
N ALA A 31 4.09 6.10 -2.59
CA ALA A 31 3.11 6.96 -1.93
C ALA A 31 3.02 8.39 -2.48
N GLY A 32 3.97 8.83 -3.30
CA GLY A 32 4.08 10.25 -3.66
C GLY A 32 2.96 10.78 -4.57
N GLY A 33 2.16 9.91 -5.18
CA GLY A 33 0.99 10.29 -6.00
C GLY A 33 -0.31 10.49 -5.20
N ASN A 34 -0.32 10.11 -3.92
CA ASN A 34 -1.53 10.05 -3.11
C ASN A 34 -2.27 11.39 -3.04
N ALA A 35 -1.56 12.46 -2.68
CA ALA A 35 -2.19 13.77 -2.44
C ALA A 35 -2.89 14.32 -3.69
N GLU A 36 -2.35 14.08 -4.87
CA GLU A 36 -2.98 14.50 -6.12
C GLU A 36 -4.19 13.63 -6.48
N LEU A 37 -4.09 12.30 -6.33
CA LEU A 37 -5.20 11.39 -6.56
C LEU A 37 -6.37 11.68 -5.61
N VAL A 38 -6.11 11.88 -4.32
CA VAL A 38 -7.13 12.27 -3.32
C VAL A 38 -7.82 13.56 -3.75
N ARG A 39 -7.06 14.59 -4.15
CA ARG A 39 -7.62 15.87 -4.58
C ARG A 39 -8.52 15.76 -5.82
N LYS A 40 -8.17 14.88 -6.76
CA LYS A 40 -8.91 14.71 -8.02
C LYS A 40 -10.10 13.77 -7.90
N THR A 41 -10.07 12.81 -6.98
CA THR A 41 -11.05 11.70 -6.93
C THR A 41 -11.86 11.65 -5.63
N GLY A 42 -11.37 12.25 -4.55
CA GLY A 42 -11.95 12.09 -3.21
C GLY A 42 -11.79 10.69 -2.62
N CYS A 43 -10.93 9.85 -3.19
CA CYS A 43 -10.62 8.53 -2.63
C CYS A 43 -9.95 8.62 -1.25
N LYS A 44 -9.98 7.51 -0.51
CA LYS A 44 -9.35 7.38 0.80
C LYS A 44 -7.97 6.74 0.73
N VAL A 45 -7.07 7.13 1.62
CA VAL A 45 -5.74 6.52 1.75
C VAL A 45 -5.73 5.53 2.92
N VAL A 46 -5.37 4.29 2.61
CA VAL A 46 -5.13 3.18 3.55
C VAL A 46 -3.63 2.93 3.60
N ALA A 47 -3.05 2.95 4.79
CA ALA A 47 -1.60 2.86 4.94
C ALA A 47 -1.17 2.34 6.32
N PRO A 48 0.09 1.89 6.48
CA PRO A 48 0.59 1.45 7.77
C PRO A 48 0.46 2.54 8.83
N ALA A 49 -0.08 2.18 9.99
CA ALA A 49 -0.28 3.11 11.09
C ALA A 49 1.05 3.70 11.62
N GLU A 50 2.13 2.95 11.46
CA GLU A 50 3.50 3.26 11.90
C GLU A 50 4.23 4.17 10.91
N GLU A 51 3.66 4.40 9.72
CA GLU A 51 4.25 5.24 8.68
C GLU A 51 3.38 6.45 8.30
N VAL A 52 2.29 6.70 9.02
CA VAL A 52 1.35 7.83 8.77
C VAL A 52 2.09 9.17 8.65
N ASP A 53 3.00 9.46 9.57
CA ASP A 53 3.76 10.73 9.59
C ASP A 53 4.64 10.91 8.34
N LYS A 54 5.09 9.80 7.73
CA LYS A 54 5.93 9.82 6.52
C LYS A 54 5.11 9.86 5.23
N ILE A 55 3.89 9.32 5.24
CA ILE A 55 2.97 9.30 4.10
C ILE A 55 2.16 10.61 4.00
N GLY A 56 1.90 11.25 5.14
CA GLY A 56 1.12 12.47 5.26
C GLY A 56 -0.35 12.17 5.55
N HIS A 57 -1.23 12.37 4.56
CA HIS A 57 -2.66 12.15 4.76
C HIS A 57 -3.01 10.66 4.65
N VAL A 58 -3.53 10.09 5.75
CA VAL A 58 -4.03 8.71 5.84
C VAL A 58 -5.42 8.73 6.48
N ASP A 59 -6.41 8.16 5.80
CA ASP A 59 -7.79 8.04 6.29
C ASP A 59 -7.99 6.79 7.14
N VAL A 60 -7.32 5.70 6.76
CA VAL A 60 -7.46 4.38 7.38
C VAL A 60 -6.09 3.83 7.72
N PRO A 61 -5.57 4.08 8.94
CA PRO A 61 -4.34 3.45 9.40
C PRO A 61 -4.57 1.96 9.68
N VAL A 62 -3.67 1.10 9.23
CA VAL A 62 -3.75 -0.36 9.42
C VAL A 62 -2.47 -0.93 10.04
N ARG A 63 -2.57 -2.09 10.69
CA ARG A 63 -1.48 -2.85 11.31
C ARG A 63 -1.54 -4.32 10.94
N GLY A 64 -0.43 -5.05 11.10
CA GLY A 64 -0.42 -6.50 10.99
C GLY A 64 -1.49 -7.17 11.84
N GLY A 65 -2.20 -8.11 11.25
CA GLY A 65 -3.34 -8.81 11.85
C GLY A 65 -4.69 -8.16 11.57
N ASP A 66 -4.74 -6.93 11.08
CA ASP A 66 -6.00 -6.28 10.71
C ASP A 66 -6.66 -6.97 9.51
N ARG A 67 -8.00 -6.91 9.48
CA ARG A 67 -8.82 -7.26 8.31
C ARG A 67 -9.39 -5.98 7.72
N PHE A 68 -9.06 -5.70 6.46
CA PHE A 68 -9.56 -4.53 5.74
C PHE A 68 -10.51 -4.93 4.62
N GLU A 69 -11.69 -4.32 4.56
CA GLU A 69 -12.73 -4.59 3.56
C GLU A 69 -12.60 -3.63 2.37
N LEU A 70 -12.67 -4.19 1.15
CA LEU A 70 -12.60 -3.46 -0.11
C LEU A 70 -13.69 -3.97 -1.07
N GLY A 71 -14.85 -3.31 -1.05
CA GLY A 71 -16.04 -3.79 -1.75
C GLY A 71 -16.48 -5.13 -1.16
N ASP A 72 -16.70 -6.12 -2.01
CA ASP A 72 -17.06 -7.49 -1.60
C ASP A 72 -15.86 -8.36 -1.23
N ALA A 73 -14.63 -7.84 -1.39
CA ALA A 73 -13.40 -8.52 -1.01
C ALA A 73 -12.88 -8.01 0.34
N TYR A 74 -11.97 -8.77 0.95
CA TYR A 74 -11.17 -8.29 2.07
C TYR A 74 -9.72 -8.72 1.90
N CYS A 75 -8.81 -8.00 2.56
CA CYS A 75 -7.43 -8.42 2.74
C CYS A 75 -7.08 -8.55 4.22
N MET A 76 -6.18 -9.50 4.51
CA MET A 76 -5.46 -9.57 5.77
C MET A 76 -4.20 -8.73 5.64
N VAL A 77 -3.99 -7.83 6.58
CA VAL A 77 -2.79 -7.00 6.67
C VAL A 77 -1.71 -7.80 7.40
N ILE A 78 -0.51 -7.84 6.84
CA ILE A 78 0.62 -8.60 7.36
C ILE A 78 1.78 -7.63 7.57
N ASP A 79 2.34 -7.60 8.77
CA ASP A 79 3.59 -6.87 9.01
C ASP A 79 4.72 -7.55 8.24
N VAL A 80 5.41 -6.78 7.40
CA VAL A 80 6.53 -7.26 6.57
C VAL A 80 7.73 -6.30 6.66
N GLY A 81 7.90 -5.72 7.85
CA GLY A 81 8.95 -4.76 8.15
C GLY A 81 10.34 -5.30 7.84
N GLY A 82 11.21 -4.43 7.32
CA GLY A 82 12.55 -4.79 6.88
C GLY A 82 13.07 -3.73 5.92
N HIS A 83 12.46 -3.63 4.74
CA HIS A 83 12.74 -2.56 3.79
C HIS A 83 12.52 -1.18 4.42
N THR A 84 11.31 -0.95 4.93
CA THR A 84 10.99 0.10 5.91
C THR A 84 10.47 -0.58 7.18
N LYS A 85 10.52 0.11 8.33
CA LYS A 85 10.14 -0.52 9.62
C LYS A 85 8.65 -0.83 9.73
N GLY A 86 7.79 0.01 9.18
CA GLY A 86 6.34 -0.14 9.25
C GLY A 86 5.73 -0.71 7.98
N HIS A 87 6.51 -1.37 7.12
CA HIS A 87 6.01 -1.93 5.87
C HIS A 87 4.94 -3.00 6.11
N VAL A 88 3.83 -2.93 5.37
CA VAL A 88 2.76 -3.94 5.39
C VAL A 88 2.50 -4.53 4.00
N ALA A 89 2.09 -5.79 3.98
CA ALA A 89 1.54 -6.47 2.83
C ALA A 89 0.03 -6.65 2.96
N TYR A 90 -0.67 -6.63 1.84
CA TYR A 90 -2.11 -6.86 1.77
C TYR A 90 -2.39 -8.20 1.08
N HIS A 91 -2.83 -9.20 1.84
CA HIS A 91 -3.13 -10.53 1.34
C HIS A 91 -4.64 -10.73 1.14
N PHE A 92 -5.08 -10.83 -0.12
CA PHE A 92 -6.47 -11.13 -0.49
C PHE A 92 -6.65 -12.64 -0.54
N VAL A 93 -6.95 -13.23 0.61
CA VAL A 93 -6.96 -14.69 0.85
C VAL A 93 -7.83 -15.44 -0.16
N ASP A 94 -9.07 -14.97 -0.35
CA ASP A 94 -10.04 -15.65 -1.23
C ASP A 94 -9.65 -15.60 -2.71
N SER A 95 -8.80 -14.63 -3.08
CA SER A 95 -8.32 -14.41 -4.45
C SER A 95 -6.91 -14.96 -4.69
N TYR A 96 -6.27 -15.55 -3.68
CA TYR A 96 -4.93 -16.15 -3.74
C TYR A 96 -3.83 -15.20 -4.28
N PHE A 97 -3.91 -13.91 -3.95
CA PHE A 97 -2.84 -12.95 -4.29
C PHE A 97 -2.53 -12.00 -3.14
N ALA A 98 -1.30 -11.47 -3.15
CA ALA A 98 -0.85 -10.48 -2.18
C ALA A 98 -0.12 -9.32 -2.87
N PHE A 99 -0.32 -8.11 -2.34
CA PHE A 99 0.52 -6.96 -2.66
C PHE A 99 1.58 -6.81 -1.55
N VAL A 100 2.83 -7.06 -1.90
CA VAL A 100 3.96 -7.17 -0.97
C VAL A 100 4.91 -5.98 -0.99
N GLY A 101 4.65 -5.01 -1.87
CA GLY A 101 5.54 -3.86 -2.11
C GLY A 101 6.98 -4.30 -2.28
N ASP A 102 7.89 -3.57 -1.64
CA ASP A 102 9.33 -3.85 -1.69
C ASP A 102 9.80 -4.88 -0.66
N SER A 103 8.91 -5.64 0.00
CA SER A 103 9.34 -6.70 0.93
C SER A 103 9.87 -7.92 0.18
N LEU A 104 9.14 -8.37 -0.85
CA LEU A 104 9.45 -9.56 -1.64
C LEU A 104 9.41 -9.24 -3.15
N PHE A 105 10.43 -9.71 -3.86
CA PHE A 105 10.50 -9.70 -5.32
C PHE A 105 10.62 -11.12 -5.86
N ALA A 106 10.38 -11.30 -7.16
CA ALA A 106 10.73 -12.54 -7.82
C ALA A 106 12.23 -12.82 -7.62
N LEU A 107 12.55 -13.89 -6.89
CA LEU A 107 13.91 -14.32 -6.56
C LEU A 107 14.71 -13.34 -5.68
N GLY A 108 14.05 -12.45 -4.93
CA GLY A 108 14.75 -11.48 -4.10
C GLY A 108 13.87 -10.83 -3.03
N CYS A 109 14.48 -9.93 -2.26
CA CYS A 109 13.80 -9.11 -1.25
C CYS A 109 14.26 -7.65 -1.35
N GLY A 110 13.52 -6.76 -0.70
CA GLY A 110 13.92 -5.37 -0.55
C GLY A 110 15.25 -5.23 0.18
N ARG A 111 16.02 -4.21 -0.20
CA ARG A 111 17.15 -3.77 0.62
C ARG A 111 16.63 -3.27 1.97
N LEU A 112 17.32 -3.63 3.05
CA LEU A 112 16.96 -3.25 4.40
C LEU A 112 17.44 -1.83 4.71
N PHE A 113 16.64 -0.82 4.37
CA PHE A 113 17.01 0.57 4.64
C PHE A 113 16.78 0.94 6.11
N GLU A 114 15.72 0.41 6.74
CA GLU A 114 15.37 0.78 8.11
C GLU A 114 15.34 -0.42 9.09
N GLY A 115 15.07 -1.64 8.61
CA GLY A 115 14.96 -2.84 9.44
C GLY A 115 16.23 -3.67 9.51
N THR A 116 16.13 -4.84 10.15
CA THR A 116 17.22 -5.83 10.29
C THR A 116 16.93 -7.11 9.51
N PRO A 117 17.95 -7.94 9.20
CA PRO A 117 17.73 -9.24 8.55
C PRO A 117 16.76 -10.14 9.30
N GLU A 118 16.76 -10.10 10.63
CA GLU A 118 15.83 -10.89 11.47
C GLU A 118 14.38 -10.43 11.36
N GLN A 119 14.14 -9.15 11.04
CA GLN A 119 12.78 -8.66 10.78
C GLN A 119 12.26 -9.09 9.39
N ALA A 120 13.17 -9.23 8.42
CA ALA A 120 12.85 -9.61 7.05
C ALA A 120 12.85 -11.12 6.79
N TRP A 121 13.09 -11.93 7.83
CA TRP A 121 13.14 -13.39 7.79
C TRP A 121 11.81 -14.03 8.20
#